data_AF-A0A358R1Q4-F1
#
_entry.id   AF-A0A358R1Q4-F1
#
_cell.length_a   1.000
_cell.length_b   1.000
_cell.length_c   1.000
_cell.angle_alpha   90.00
_cell.angle_beta   90.00
_cell.angle_gamma   90.00
#
_symmetry.space_group_name_H-M   'P 1'
#
loop_
_entity.id
_entity.type
_entity.pdbx_description
1 polymer ?
#
loop_
_entity_poly.entity_id
_entity_poly.type
_entity_poly.pdbx_seq_one_letter_code
_entity_poly.pdbx_strand_id
1 'polypeptide(L)'
;MCRVLFGQAGLYEDDIASNVIVAGLKVASGDQREPLFASSRGTASPLLLPLRFLEQPTDWLSMDVFVFENPAVFSAILDYLEGEPDIPALICTSGQPSVAALKLLDQLAVAGCAIHYGGDFDPKGLEIGQRLAVRYSSAFHPFFFDSEAYINAPKGVKLTDEQVKSLFRQEIEWDRDLIKNMLRVGMVVYQEVLAERIFNFFDRTLPGKSS
;
A
#
# COMPACT_ATOMS: atom_id res chain seq x y z
N MET A 1 -9.06 35.83 -5.64
CA MET A 1 -9.62 36.16 -6.97
C MET A 1 -8.99 35.19 -7.97
N CYS A 2 -9.51 33.99 -8.23
CA CYS A 2 -10.62 33.78 -9.17
C CYS A 2 -11.12 32.31 -9.11
N ARG A 3 -11.78 31.89 -8.03
CA ARG A 3 -12.73 30.76 -8.07
C ARG A 3 -14.08 31.17 -8.68
N VAL A 4 -14.19 32.44 -9.12
CA VAL A 4 -15.45 33.11 -9.48
C VAL A 4 -15.84 32.88 -10.95
N LEU A 5 -15.08 32.08 -11.70
CA LEU A 5 -15.43 31.71 -13.07
C LEU A 5 -15.55 30.19 -13.16
N PHE A 6 -16.67 29.67 -12.66
CA PHE A 6 -17.22 28.33 -12.96
C PHE A 6 -17.59 28.24 -14.46
N GLY A 7 -16.62 28.46 -15.33
CA GLY A 7 -16.82 28.70 -16.75
C GLY A 7 -16.61 27.45 -17.58
N GLN A 8 -17.67 26.66 -17.72
CA GLN A 8 -17.92 25.80 -18.89
C GLN A 8 -17.13 24.48 -18.99
N ALA A 9 -17.84 23.36 -18.72
CA ALA A 9 -17.64 22.03 -19.32
C ALA A 9 -16.67 20.99 -18.69
N GLY A 10 -16.77 20.74 -17.38
CA GLY A 10 -16.24 19.49 -16.80
C GLY A 10 -15.68 19.70 -15.41
N LEU A 11 -16.39 19.17 -14.41
CA LEU A 11 -16.00 19.18 -13.00
C LEU A 11 -14.52 18.79 -12.86
N TYR A 12 -13.73 19.63 -12.19
CA TYR A 12 -12.39 19.25 -11.72
C TYR A 12 -12.51 17.87 -11.05
N GLU A 13 -11.55 16.97 -11.31
CA GLU A 13 -11.34 15.82 -10.43
C GLU A 13 -11.35 16.35 -8.98
N ASP A 14 -12.14 15.73 -8.10
CA ASP A 14 -12.28 16.16 -6.72
C ASP A 14 -10.94 15.97 -6.00
N ASP A 15 -10.10 17.01 -6.10
CA ASP A 15 -8.70 17.06 -5.69
C ASP A 15 -8.52 16.97 -4.17
N ILE A 16 -9.63 17.09 -3.43
CA ILE A 16 -9.70 16.93 -1.98
C ILE A 16 -10.28 15.57 -1.60
N ALA A 17 -11.32 15.09 -2.27
CA ALA A 17 -11.90 13.79 -1.95
C ALA A 17 -10.99 12.62 -2.33
N SER A 18 -10.21 12.73 -3.41
CA SER A 18 -9.16 11.75 -3.69
C SER A 18 -7.99 11.96 -2.73
N ASN A 19 -7.71 10.97 -1.90
CA ASN A 19 -6.63 11.03 -0.91
C ASN A 19 -5.94 9.67 -0.73
N VAL A 20 -4.82 9.68 -0.01
CA VAL A 20 -4.06 8.49 0.40
C VAL A 20 -3.56 8.66 1.83
N ILE A 21 -3.57 7.58 2.60
CA ILE A 21 -3.08 7.57 3.99
C ILE A 21 -1.62 7.13 3.98
N VAL A 22 -0.75 7.85 4.68
CA VAL A 22 0.69 7.57 4.72
C VAL A 22 1.25 7.73 6.13
N ALA A 23 2.37 7.07 6.41
CA ALA A 23 3.19 7.30 7.59
C ALA A 23 4.67 7.00 7.26
N GLY A 24 5.60 7.62 7.98
CA GLY A 24 7.03 7.28 7.86
C GLY A 24 7.72 7.65 6.54
N LEU A 25 7.04 8.37 5.62
CA LEU A 25 7.68 8.84 4.39
C LEU A 25 8.83 9.82 4.69
N LYS A 26 9.86 9.82 3.85
CA LYS A 26 11.05 10.67 4.00
C LYS A 26 11.20 11.59 2.80
N VAL A 27 11.48 12.86 3.09
CA VAL A 27 11.65 13.94 2.11
C VAL A 27 13.03 14.55 2.32
N ALA A 28 13.66 15.02 1.24
CA ALA A 28 14.95 15.70 1.31
C ALA A 28 14.89 16.98 2.16
N SER A 29 15.96 17.27 2.92
CA SER A 29 16.03 18.41 3.85
C SER A 29 15.91 19.80 3.20
N GLY A 30 15.99 19.89 1.87
CA GLY A 30 15.77 21.14 1.12
C GLY A 30 14.29 21.42 0.80
N ASP A 31 13.41 20.43 0.95
CA ASP A 31 11.99 20.56 0.68
C ASP A 31 11.27 21.20 1.89
N GLN A 32 10.42 22.18 1.62
CA GLN A 32 9.66 22.90 2.66
C GLN A 32 8.68 21.99 3.42
N ARG A 33 8.34 20.82 2.88
CA ARG A 33 7.45 19.82 3.50
C ARG A 33 8.17 18.88 4.46
N GLU A 34 9.50 18.86 4.48
CA GLU A 34 10.27 17.94 5.32
C GLU A 34 9.84 17.94 6.80
N PRO A 35 9.60 19.11 7.45
CA PRO A 35 9.22 19.12 8.86
C PRO A 35 7.88 18.41 9.15
N LEU A 36 6.95 18.40 8.19
CA LEU A 36 5.65 17.70 8.32
C LEU A 36 5.87 16.20 8.40
N PHE A 37 6.69 15.65 7.50
CA PHE A 37 6.98 14.22 7.45
C PHE A 37 7.91 13.79 8.58
N ALA A 38 8.89 14.62 8.96
CA ALA A 38 9.74 14.35 10.12
C ALA A 38 8.92 14.23 11.41
N SER A 39 7.97 15.14 11.64
CA SER A 39 7.11 15.11 12.82
C SER A 39 6.19 13.89 12.83
N SER A 40 5.51 13.59 11.71
CA SER A 40 4.64 12.40 11.58
C SER A 40 5.39 11.10 11.84
N ARG A 41 6.64 10.99 11.35
CA ARG A 41 7.49 9.82 11.54
C ARG A 41 7.92 9.64 12.99
N GLY A 42 8.30 10.72 13.68
CA GLY A 42 8.72 10.67 15.08
C GLY A 42 7.60 10.31 16.06
N THR A 43 6.33 10.35 15.64
CA THR A 43 5.16 10.03 16.47
C THR A 43 4.31 8.88 15.88
N ALA A 44 4.83 8.18 14.87
CA ALA A 44 4.08 7.18 14.09
C ALA A 44 2.66 7.64 13.67
N SER A 45 2.46 8.94 13.47
CA SER A 45 1.14 9.52 13.25
C SER A 45 0.80 9.52 11.76
N PRO A 46 -0.37 8.99 11.36
CA PRO A 46 -0.74 8.94 9.95
C PRO A 46 -1.09 10.33 9.41
N LEU A 47 -0.74 10.57 8.15
CA LEU A 47 -1.13 11.74 7.37
C LEU A 47 -2.10 11.33 6.27
N LEU A 48 -3.13 12.14 6.05
CA LEU A 48 -4.02 12.02 4.89
C LEU A 48 -3.58 13.04 3.83
N LEU A 49 -3.00 12.56 2.72
CA LEU A 49 -2.54 13.41 1.63
C LEU A 49 -3.61 13.50 0.54
N PRO A 50 -4.26 14.66 0.33
CA PRO A 50 -5.18 14.85 -0.78
C PRO A 50 -4.43 14.92 -2.12
N LEU A 51 -5.09 14.65 -3.23
CA LEU A 51 -4.51 14.76 -4.58
C LEU A 51 -3.87 16.14 -4.80
N ARG A 52 -4.51 17.20 -4.32
CA ARG A 52 -3.98 18.58 -4.36
C ARG A 52 -2.59 18.73 -3.75
N PHE A 53 -2.27 17.99 -2.69
CA PHE A 53 -0.93 17.99 -2.11
C PHE A 53 0.10 17.40 -3.09
N LEU A 54 -0.31 16.36 -3.81
CA LEU A 54 0.51 15.59 -4.75
C LEU A 54 0.57 16.20 -6.15
N GLU A 55 -0.19 17.27 -6.43
CA GLU A 55 -0.02 18.05 -7.65
C GLU A 55 1.31 18.81 -7.67
N GLN A 56 1.83 19.15 -6.50
CA GLN A 56 3.15 19.76 -6.35
C GLN A 56 4.20 18.66 -6.22
N PRO A 57 5.26 18.63 -7.07
CA PRO A 57 6.35 17.68 -6.93
C PRO A 57 6.96 17.75 -5.54
N THR A 58 7.22 16.61 -4.91
CA THR A 58 7.92 16.50 -3.62
C THR A 58 9.25 15.80 -3.82
N ASP A 59 10.31 16.28 -3.18
CA ASP A 59 11.65 15.68 -3.26
C ASP A 59 11.74 14.46 -2.33
N TRP A 60 11.02 13.40 -2.67
CA TRP A 60 11.03 12.14 -1.92
C TRP A 60 12.42 11.50 -1.91
N LEU A 61 12.81 10.91 -0.77
CA LEU A 61 14.01 10.09 -0.68
C LEU A 61 13.72 8.66 -1.12
N SER A 62 14.69 8.04 -1.79
CA SER A 62 14.66 6.61 -2.16
C SER A 62 14.63 5.74 -0.90
N MET A 63 13.62 4.88 -0.77
CA MET A 63 13.41 3.98 0.36
C MET A 63 12.53 2.78 0.00
N ASP A 64 12.46 1.78 0.87
CA ASP A 64 11.43 0.74 0.82
C ASP A 64 10.10 1.31 1.33
N VAL A 65 9.03 1.14 0.54
CA VAL A 65 7.68 1.61 0.85
C VAL A 65 6.73 0.44 0.90
N PHE A 66 6.07 0.25 2.04
CA PHE A 66 5.13 -0.84 2.28
C PHE A 66 3.69 -0.36 2.08
N VAL A 67 3.01 -0.93 1.10
CA VAL A 67 1.66 -0.55 0.68
C VAL A 67 0.67 -1.63 1.10
N PHE A 68 -0.32 -1.21 1.88
CA PHE A 68 -1.38 -2.07 2.41
C PHE A 68 -2.72 -1.65 1.83
N GLU A 69 -3.54 -2.63 1.45
CA GLU A 69 -4.91 -2.35 0.99
C GLU A 69 -5.83 -2.00 2.17
N ASN A 70 -5.66 -2.69 3.30
CA ASN A 70 -6.62 -2.68 4.40
C ASN A 70 -6.26 -1.65 5.49
N PRO A 71 -7.16 -0.66 5.78
CA PRO A 71 -6.92 0.33 6.83
C PRO A 71 -6.75 -0.24 8.23
N ALA A 72 -7.42 -1.36 8.55
CA ALA A 72 -7.30 -1.99 9.86
C ALA A 72 -5.90 -2.58 10.08
N VAL A 73 -5.31 -3.18 9.03
CA VAL A 73 -3.94 -3.70 9.06
C VAL A 73 -2.95 -2.55 9.21
N PHE A 74 -3.13 -1.49 8.41
CA PHE A 74 -2.30 -0.30 8.51
C PHE A 74 -2.33 0.31 9.92
N SER A 75 -3.52 0.46 10.52
CA SER A 75 -3.67 0.97 11.89
C SER A 75 -2.97 0.07 12.90
N ALA A 76 -3.14 -1.25 12.81
CA ALA A 76 -2.49 -2.19 13.74
C ALA A 76 -0.96 -2.17 13.62
N ILE A 77 -0.42 -1.93 12.42
CA ILE A 77 1.02 -1.74 12.21
C ILE A 77 1.50 -0.44 12.89
N LEU A 78 0.74 0.65 12.80
CA LEU A 78 1.10 1.89 13.48
C LEU A 78 1.11 1.73 15.00
N ASP A 79 0.08 1.09 15.57
CA ASP A 79 0.03 0.80 17.01
C ASP A 79 1.23 -0.05 17.45
N TYR A 80 1.65 -1.01 16.61
CA TYR A 80 2.81 -1.86 16.88
C TYR A 80 4.18 -1.15 16.78
N LEU A 81 4.24 -0.09 15.98
CA LEU A 81 5.42 0.74 15.78
C LEU A 81 5.44 1.98 16.67
N GLU A 82 4.41 2.17 17.51
CA GLU A 82 4.33 3.30 18.42
C GLU A 82 5.54 3.30 19.37
N GLY A 83 6.19 4.46 19.49
CA GLY A 83 7.39 4.64 20.32
C GLY A 83 8.71 4.27 19.63
N GLU A 84 8.69 3.71 18.42
CA GLU A 84 9.91 3.48 17.65
C GLU A 84 10.53 4.80 17.16
N PRO A 85 11.87 4.95 17.20
CA PRO A 85 12.53 6.20 16.84
C PRO A 85 12.50 6.48 15.33
N ASP A 86 12.37 5.46 14.50
CA ASP A 86 12.21 5.58 13.05
C ASP A 86 11.31 4.45 12.55
N ILE A 87 10.18 4.82 11.95
CA ILE A 87 9.24 3.85 11.37
C ILE A 87 9.46 3.70 9.86
N PRO A 88 9.17 2.52 9.28
CA PRO A 88 9.19 2.32 7.84
C PRO A 88 8.20 3.23 7.13
N ALA A 89 8.42 3.46 5.83
CA ALA A 89 7.47 4.17 4.99
C ALA A 89 6.25 3.27 4.70
N LEU A 90 5.09 3.68 5.19
CA LEU A 90 3.83 2.95 5.07
C LEU A 90 2.82 3.75 4.23
N ILE A 91 2.07 3.07 3.39
CA ILE A 91 0.96 3.62 2.60
C ILE A 91 -0.25 2.72 2.77
N CYS A 92 -1.42 3.32 2.96
CA CYS A 92 -2.70 2.60 2.89
C CYS A 92 -3.56 3.14 1.75
N THR A 93 -3.96 2.26 0.84
CA THR A 93 -4.82 2.60 -0.31
C THR A 93 -6.30 2.52 0.01
N SER A 94 -6.69 1.86 1.10
CA SER A 94 -8.09 1.67 1.53
C SER A 94 -8.94 0.99 0.45
N GLY A 95 -8.43 -0.10 -0.12
CA GLY A 95 -9.01 -0.76 -1.28
C GLY A 95 -8.34 -0.36 -2.60
N GLN A 96 -9.17 -0.12 -3.63
CA GLN A 96 -8.72 0.31 -4.95
C GLN A 96 -7.94 1.64 -4.84
N PRO A 97 -6.70 1.71 -5.35
CA PRO A 97 -5.89 2.91 -5.27
C PRO A 97 -6.61 4.12 -5.88
N SER A 98 -6.76 5.18 -5.09
CA SER A 98 -7.29 6.47 -5.54
C SER A 98 -6.32 7.15 -6.52
N VAL A 99 -6.76 8.21 -7.20
CA VAL A 99 -5.88 9.01 -8.08
C VAL A 99 -4.72 9.59 -7.28
N ALA A 100 -4.98 10.08 -6.06
CA ALA A 100 -3.94 10.51 -5.13
C ALA A 100 -2.96 9.38 -4.79
N ALA A 101 -3.43 8.18 -4.46
CA ALA A 101 -2.56 7.04 -4.15
C ALA A 101 -1.65 6.70 -5.35
N LEU A 102 -2.21 6.61 -6.56
CA LEU A 102 -1.44 6.36 -7.77
C LEU A 102 -0.43 7.48 -8.05
N LYS A 103 -0.82 8.75 -7.87
CA LYS A 103 0.07 9.91 -8.06
C LYS A 103 1.25 9.89 -7.09
N LEU A 104 1.01 9.52 -5.83
CA LEU A 104 2.07 9.36 -4.83
C LEU A 104 3.02 8.22 -5.23
N LEU A 105 2.48 7.03 -5.55
CA LEU A 105 3.28 5.88 -5.93
C LEU A 105 4.11 6.14 -7.21
N ASP A 106 3.57 6.91 -8.16
CA ASP A 106 4.32 7.38 -9.34
C ASP A 106 5.52 8.25 -8.94
N GLN A 107 5.33 9.21 -8.05
CA GLN A 107 6.43 10.07 -7.57
C GLN A 107 7.49 9.26 -6.82
N LEU A 108 7.07 8.29 -6.00
CA LEU A 108 7.98 7.42 -5.25
C LEU A 108 8.77 6.49 -6.18
N ALA A 109 8.13 5.91 -7.19
CA ALA A 109 8.82 5.09 -8.19
C ALA A 109 9.87 5.91 -8.95
N VAL A 110 9.56 7.16 -9.32
CA VAL A 110 10.52 8.09 -9.94
C VAL A 110 11.68 8.43 -9.01
N ALA A 111 11.42 8.54 -7.70
CA ALA A 111 12.45 8.76 -6.69
C ALA A 111 13.32 7.52 -6.40
N GLY A 112 13.06 6.39 -7.06
CA GLY A 112 13.83 5.14 -6.90
C GLY A 112 13.35 4.25 -5.75
N CYS A 113 12.16 4.49 -5.19
CA CYS A 113 11.63 3.67 -4.11
C CYS A 113 11.23 2.27 -4.61
N ALA A 114 11.45 1.27 -3.76
CA ALA A 114 10.89 -0.06 -3.91
C ALA A 114 9.49 -0.11 -3.27
N ILE A 115 8.50 -0.59 -4.03
CA ILE A 115 7.08 -0.63 -3.65
C ILE A 115 6.73 -2.07 -3.27
N HIS A 116 6.65 -2.32 -1.97
CA HIS A 116 6.28 -3.60 -1.37
C HIS A 116 4.78 -3.63 -1.14
N TYR A 117 4.02 -4.28 -2.01
CA TYR A 117 2.56 -4.32 -1.94
C TYR A 117 2.04 -5.63 -1.35
N GLY A 118 1.16 -5.52 -0.36
CA GLY A 118 0.34 -6.62 0.14
C GLY A 118 -1.15 -6.29 0.03
N GLY A 119 -1.95 -7.27 -0.40
CA GLY A 119 -3.40 -7.17 -0.48
C GLY A 119 -4.10 -8.44 0.00
N ASP A 120 -5.42 -8.47 -0.15
CA ASP A 120 -6.22 -9.66 0.16
C ASP A 120 -6.01 -10.75 -0.90
N PHE A 121 -5.96 -12.01 -0.47
CA PHE A 121 -6.02 -13.16 -1.38
C PHE A 121 -7.45 -13.44 -1.81
N ASP A 122 -7.99 -12.53 -2.61
CA ASP A 122 -9.25 -12.65 -3.32
C ASP A 122 -9.11 -12.11 -4.75
N PRO A 123 -10.11 -12.27 -5.64
CA PRO A 123 -9.99 -11.77 -7.01
C PRO A 123 -9.72 -10.27 -7.11
N LYS A 124 -10.23 -9.44 -6.21
CA LYS A 124 -10.10 -7.98 -6.26
C LYS A 124 -8.73 -7.52 -5.77
N GLY A 125 -8.23 -8.08 -4.68
CA GLY A 125 -6.89 -7.80 -4.17
C GLY A 125 -5.82 -8.22 -5.19
N LEU A 126 -6.00 -9.38 -5.83
CA LEU A 126 -5.13 -9.81 -6.93
C LEU A 126 -5.18 -8.87 -8.13
N GLU A 127 -6.37 -8.38 -8.51
CA GLU A 127 -6.51 -7.42 -9.60
C GLU A 127 -5.78 -6.10 -9.31
N ILE A 128 -5.86 -5.60 -8.07
CA ILE A 128 -5.11 -4.41 -7.65
C ILE A 128 -3.60 -4.68 -7.77
N GLY A 129 -3.12 -5.79 -7.19
CA GLY A 129 -1.72 -6.18 -7.25
C GLY A 129 -1.19 -6.30 -8.69
N GLN A 130 -1.95 -6.93 -9.59
CA GLN A 130 -1.60 -7.04 -11.01
C GLN A 130 -1.47 -5.68 -11.68
N ARG A 131 -2.43 -4.76 -11.45
CA ARG A 131 -2.38 -3.41 -12.01
C ARG A 131 -1.16 -2.64 -11.53
N LEU A 132 -0.79 -2.77 -10.25
CA LEU A 132 0.40 -2.15 -9.68
C LEU A 132 1.68 -2.79 -10.21
N ALA A 133 1.73 -4.11 -10.34
CA ALA A 133 2.86 -4.86 -10.90
C ALA A 133 3.17 -4.42 -12.33
N VAL A 134 2.14 -4.35 -13.19
CA VAL A 134 2.28 -3.88 -14.57
C VAL A 134 2.76 -2.41 -14.59
N ARG A 135 2.17 -1.56 -13.74
CA ARG A 135 2.47 -0.12 -13.72
C ARG A 135 3.90 0.19 -13.26
N TYR A 136 4.39 -0.51 -12.24
CA TYR A 136 5.66 -0.20 -11.58
C TYR A 136 6.80 -1.15 -11.94
N SER A 137 6.50 -2.27 -12.60
CA SER A 137 7.49 -3.21 -13.16
C SER A 137 8.57 -3.57 -12.12
N SER A 138 9.83 -3.18 -12.35
CA SER A 138 10.95 -3.51 -11.47
C SER A 138 10.88 -2.89 -10.07
N ALA A 139 10.06 -1.85 -9.87
CA ALA A 139 9.87 -1.25 -8.55
C ALA A 139 8.79 -1.97 -7.73
N PHE A 140 7.99 -2.86 -8.33
CA PHE A 140 6.97 -3.61 -7.62
C PHE A 140 7.53 -4.89 -7.01
N HIS A 141 7.23 -5.11 -5.74
CA HIS A 141 7.59 -6.31 -5.00
C HIS A 141 6.37 -6.84 -4.24
N PRO A 142 5.97 -8.11 -4.41
CA PRO A 142 4.92 -8.69 -3.59
C PRO A 142 5.40 -8.82 -2.14
N PHE A 143 4.59 -8.35 -1.19
CA PHE A 143 4.89 -8.39 0.24
C PHE A 143 3.89 -9.26 0.98
N PHE A 144 4.32 -10.46 1.38
CA PHE A 144 3.44 -11.54 1.86
C PHE A 144 2.23 -11.77 0.93
N PHE A 145 2.47 -11.66 -0.38
CA PHE A 145 1.43 -11.73 -1.41
C PHE A 145 1.75 -12.80 -2.46
N ASP A 146 2.17 -13.96 -1.97
CA ASP A 146 2.60 -15.12 -2.77
C ASP A 146 1.98 -16.42 -2.24
N SER A 147 2.28 -17.53 -2.89
CA SER A 147 1.81 -18.87 -2.54
C SER A 147 2.26 -19.29 -1.15
N GLU A 148 3.47 -18.93 -0.73
CA GLU A 148 3.99 -19.29 0.59
C GLU A 148 3.18 -18.57 1.68
N ALA A 149 2.91 -17.29 1.49
CA ALA A 149 2.08 -16.49 2.37
C ALA A 149 0.66 -17.05 2.45
N TYR A 150 0.07 -17.37 1.30
CA TYR A 150 -1.28 -17.91 1.19
C TYR A 150 -1.42 -19.29 1.88
N ILE A 151 -0.53 -20.23 1.58
CA ILE A 151 -0.62 -21.61 2.12
C ILE A 151 -0.45 -21.63 3.63
N ASN A 152 0.41 -20.76 4.18
CA ASN A 152 0.66 -20.67 5.61
C ASN A 152 -0.31 -19.73 6.34
N ALA A 153 -1.35 -19.22 5.67
CA ALA A 153 -2.36 -18.41 6.34
C ALA A 153 -3.20 -19.27 7.31
N PRO A 154 -3.31 -18.90 8.59
CA PRO A 154 -3.99 -19.74 9.60
C PRO A 154 -5.51 -19.82 9.42
N LYS A 155 -6.13 -18.88 8.71
CA LYS A 155 -7.58 -18.84 8.52
C LYS A 155 -7.94 -18.22 7.17
N GLY A 156 -9.12 -18.60 6.68
CA GLY A 156 -9.72 -18.04 5.48
C GLY A 156 -11.22 -18.31 5.44
N VAL A 157 -11.89 -17.71 4.47
CA VAL A 157 -13.33 -17.89 4.20
C VAL A 157 -13.47 -18.63 2.88
N LYS A 158 -14.41 -19.57 2.79
CA LYS A 158 -14.62 -20.35 1.57
C LYS A 158 -14.88 -19.45 0.36
N LEU A 159 -14.17 -19.72 -0.75
CA LEU A 159 -14.41 -19.06 -2.03
C LEU A 159 -15.85 -19.33 -2.51
N THR A 160 -16.49 -18.29 -3.03
CA THR A 160 -17.77 -18.44 -3.75
C THR A 160 -17.53 -18.94 -5.18
N ASP A 161 -18.55 -19.53 -5.80
CA ASP A 161 -18.47 -19.98 -7.20
C ASP A 161 -18.13 -18.82 -8.16
N GLU A 162 -18.57 -17.61 -7.85
CA GLU A 162 -18.25 -16.41 -8.63
C GLU A 162 -16.77 -16.03 -8.51
N GLN A 163 -16.23 -16.05 -7.28
CA GLN A 163 -14.82 -15.79 -7.04
C GLN A 163 -13.94 -16.84 -7.72
N VAL A 164 -14.30 -18.12 -7.64
CA VAL A 164 -13.63 -19.22 -8.35
C VAL A 164 -13.57 -18.94 -9.85
N LYS A 165 -14.70 -18.59 -10.48
CA LYS A 165 -14.76 -18.24 -11.91
C LYS A 165 -13.89 -17.03 -12.25
N SER A 166 -13.78 -16.07 -11.34
CA SER A 166 -12.93 -14.88 -11.54
C SER A 166 -11.44 -15.24 -11.50
N LEU A 167 -11.02 -16.05 -10.51
CA LEU A 167 -9.63 -16.50 -10.37
C LEU A 167 -9.13 -17.25 -11.60
N PHE A 168 -9.98 -18.07 -12.24
CA PHE A 168 -9.62 -18.77 -13.48
C PHE A 168 -9.26 -17.86 -14.66
N ARG A 169 -9.63 -16.58 -14.61
CA ARG A 169 -9.32 -15.58 -15.65
C ARG A 169 -8.09 -14.74 -15.34
N GLN A 170 -7.49 -14.91 -14.16
CA GLN A 170 -6.35 -14.14 -13.70
C GLN A 170 -5.05 -14.93 -13.87
N GLU A 171 -3.97 -14.21 -14.19
CA GLU A 171 -2.62 -14.74 -14.24
C GLU A 171 -1.68 -13.85 -13.43
N ILE A 172 -1.01 -14.41 -12.44
CA ILE A 172 -0.20 -13.66 -11.49
C ILE A 172 1.27 -13.74 -11.90
N GLU A 173 1.83 -12.63 -12.35
CA GLU A 173 3.18 -12.58 -12.92
C GLU A 173 4.28 -12.88 -11.90
N TRP A 174 4.11 -12.43 -10.66
CA TRP A 174 5.09 -12.65 -9.59
C TRP A 174 5.03 -14.05 -8.98
N ASP A 175 3.93 -14.78 -9.17
CA ASP A 175 3.77 -16.15 -8.69
C ASP A 175 2.76 -16.94 -9.55
N ARG A 176 3.29 -17.81 -10.41
CA ARG A 176 2.51 -18.62 -11.36
C ARG A 176 1.68 -19.72 -10.70
N ASP A 177 1.95 -20.06 -9.45
CA ASP A 177 1.27 -21.13 -8.73
C ASP A 177 0.23 -20.60 -7.73
N LEU A 178 0.20 -19.28 -7.48
CA LEU A 178 -0.72 -18.67 -6.51
C LEU A 178 -2.18 -18.99 -6.81
N ILE A 179 -2.65 -18.75 -8.04
CA ILE A 179 -4.04 -19.05 -8.44
C ILE A 179 -4.37 -20.53 -8.27
N LYS A 180 -3.44 -21.43 -8.64
CA LYS A 180 -3.64 -22.88 -8.49
C LYS A 180 -3.75 -23.27 -7.02
N ASN A 181 -2.90 -22.70 -6.17
CA ASN A 181 -2.94 -22.92 -4.73
C ASN A 181 -4.24 -22.39 -4.13
N MET A 182 -4.70 -21.21 -4.53
CA MET A 182 -5.97 -20.64 -4.10
C MET A 182 -7.17 -21.50 -4.49
N LEU A 183 -7.21 -22.00 -5.72
CA LEU A 183 -8.28 -22.89 -6.19
C LEU A 183 -8.24 -24.26 -5.50
N ARG A 184 -7.05 -24.77 -5.17
CA ARG A 184 -6.88 -26.05 -4.46
C ARG A 184 -7.34 -25.96 -3.00
N VAL A 185 -6.93 -24.90 -2.29
CA VAL A 185 -7.29 -24.69 -0.88
C VAL A 185 -8.73 -24.22 -0.76
N GLY A 186 -9.23 -23.43 -1.71
CA GLY A 186 -10.62 -23.03 -1.79
C GLY A 186 -11.00 -21.88 -0.85
N MET A 187 -10.03 -21.07 -0.42
CA MET A 187 -10.24 -20.01 0.58
C MET A 187 -9.82 -18.63 0.08
N VAL A 188 -10.60 -17.62 0.43
CA VAL A 188 -10.20 -16.22 0.51
C VAL A 188 -9.44 -16.02 1.82
N VAL A 189 -8.31 -15.33 1.76
CA VAL A 189 -7.54 -14.95 2.95
C VAL A 189 -7.41 -13.44 2.99
N TYR A 190 -7.95 -12.82 4.03
CA TYR A 190 -7.84 -11.36 4.24
C TYR A 190 -6.50 -10.99 4.85
N GLN A 191 -6.04 -9.76 4.59
CA GLN A 191 -4.74 -9.26 4.99
C GLN A 191 -4.52 -9.26 6.52
N GLU A 192 -5.57 -9.10 7.32
CA GLU A 192 -5.51 -9.13 8.80
C GLU A 192 -4.96 -10.45 9.33
N VAL A 193 -5.17 -11.54 8.58
CA VAL A 193 -4.68 -12.88 8.94
C VAL A 193 -3.15 -12.93 8.97
N LEU A 194 -2.50 -12.04 8.22
CA LEU A 194 -1.05 -12.00 8.07
C LEU A 194 -0.39 -10.98 9.00
N ALA A 195 -1.16 -10.24 9.82
CA ALA A 195 -0.67 -9.18 10.68
C ALA A 195 0.51 -9.63 11.57
N GLU A 196 0.41 -10.81 12.20
CA GLU A 196 1.49 -11.36 13.03
C GLU A 196 2.79 -11.59 12.23
N ARG A 197 2.69 -12.06 10.97
CA ARG A 197 3.87 -12.24 10.11
C ARG A 197 4.48 -10.90 9.71
N ILE A 198 3.64 -9.90 9.46
CA ILE A 198 4.07 -8.53 9.14
C ILE A 198 4.79 -7.91 10.34
N PHE A 199 4.27 -8.08 11.56
CA PHE A 199 4.92 -7.61 12.79
C PHE A 199 6.29 -8.26 12.98
N ASN A 200 6.35 -9.59 12.87
CA ASN A 200 7.60 -10.35 12.96
C ASN A 200 8.63 -9.95 11.88
N PHE A 201 8.18 -9.53 10.70
CA PHE A 201 9.05 -8.98 9.67
C PHE A 201 9.68 -7.65 10.11
N PHE A 202 8.87 -6.74 10.68
CA PHE A 202 9.36 -5.46 11.16
C PHE A 202 10.30 -5.61 12.37
N ASP A 203 10.06 -6.56 13.28
CA ASP A 203 11.01 -6.86 14.37
C ASP A 203 12.41 -7.22 13.87
N ARG A 204 12.48 -8.00 12.79
CA ARG A 204 13.77 -8.47 12.24
C ARG A 204 14.49 -7.42 11.41
N THR A 205 13.76 -6.43 10.91
CA THR A 205 14.28 -5.44 9.96
C THR A 205 14.50 -4.08 10.59
N LEU A 206 13.84 -3.76 11.70
CA LEU A 206 14.06 -2.53 12.44
C LEU A 206 15.22 -2.68 13.44
N PRO A 207 16.26 -1.85 13.35
CA PRO A 207 17.39 -1.91 14.26
C PRO A 207 16.95 -1.51 15.67
N GLY A 208 16.94 -2.47 16.61
CA GLY A 208 16.68 -2.21 18.03
C GLY A 208 15.69 -3.17 18.71
N LYS A 209 14.87 -3.91 17.96
CA LYS A 209 13.94 -4.93 18.48
C LYS A 209 14.55 -6.33 18.43
N SER A 210 15.62 -6.58 19.17
CA SER A 210 16.03 -7.97 19.47
C SER A 210 15.31 -8.44 20.74
N SER A 211 14.42 -9.42 20.53
CA SER A 211 13.70 -10.32 21.44
C SER A 211 13.87 -10.16 22.96
#